data_AF-A0A5K1G2R8-F1
#
_entry.id   AF-A0A5K1G2R8-F1
#
_cell.length_a   1.000
_cell.length_b   1.000
_cell.length_c   1.000
_cell.angle_alpha   90.00
_cell.angle_beta   90.00
_cell.angle_gamma   90.00
#
_symmetry.space_group_name_H-M   'P 1'
#
loop_
_entity.id
_entity.type
_entity.pdbx_description
1 polymer ?
#
loop_
_entity_poly.entity_id
_entity_poly.type
_entity_poly.pdbx_seq_one_letter_code
_entity_poly.pdbx_strand_id
1 'polypeptide(L)' 'MNTDITALAKPEYPVVDRNPPFTKTVANFNTLDYLRLLSITGVSVTVGYLS' A
#
# COMPACT_ATOMS: atom_id res chain seq x y z
N MET A 1 21.13 4.54 15.41
CA MET A 1 19.94 3.65 15.42
C MET A 1 19.94 2.91 14.11
N ASN A 2 19.75 1.59 14.11
CA ASN A 2 19.73 0.79 12.86
C ASN A 2 18.27 0.64 12.42
N THR A 3 17.92 1.25 11.28
CA THR A 3 16.55 1.29 10.73
C THR A 3 16.52 0.85 9.27
N ASP A 4 17.42 -0.05 8.90
CA ASP A 4 17.59 -0.50 7.53
C ASP A 4 16.40 -1.35 7.07
N ILE A 5 15.94 -1.09 5.84
CA ILE A 5 14.86 -1.85 5.23
C ILE A 5 15.48 -2.94 4.35
N THR A 6 15.67 -4.11 4.96
CA THR A 6 16.10 -5.34 4.28
C THR A 6 15.00 -6.38 4.47
N ALA A 7 14.60 -7.04 3.38
CA ALA A 7 13.71 -8.18 3.46
C ALA A 7 14.53 -9.48 3.53
N LEU A 8 13.95 -10.52 4.15
CA LEU A 8 14.56 -11.85 4.21
C LEU A 8 14.73 -12.47 2.82
N ALA A 9 13.75 -12.25 1.94
CA ALA A 9 13.80 -12.65 0.54
C ALA A 9 14.27 -11.50 -0.36
N LYS A 10 15.02 -11.84 -1.41
CA LYS A 10 15.38 -10.86 -2.44
C LYS A 10 14.16 -10.53 -3.31
N PRO A 11 14.03 -9.28 -3.79
CA PRO A 11 12.97 -8.91 -4.71
C PRO A 11 13.13 -9.67 -6.04
N GLU A 12 12.05 -10.32 -6.47
CA GLU A 12 12.00 -11.08 -7.72
C GLU A 12 11.88 -10.18 -8.97
N TYR A 13 11.34 -8.97 -8.77
CA TYR A 13 11.19 -7.96 -9.80
C TYR A 13 12.20 -6.81 -9.62
N PRO A 14 12.49 -6.04 -10.68
CA PRO A 14 13.40 -4.90 -10.60
C PRO A 14 12.99 -3.91 -9.51
N VAL A 15 13.95 -3.56 -8.67
CA VAL A 15 13.74 -2.57 -7.61
C VAL A 15 13.75 -1.18 -8.22
N VAL A 16 12.62 -0.49 -8.19
CA VAL A 16 12.51 0.91 -8.64
C VAL A 16 13.02 1.87 -7.57
N ASP A 17 12.59 1.67 -6.32
CA ASP A 17 13.03 2.44 -5.15
C ASP A 17 12.99 1.53 -3.92
N ARG A 18 14.05 1.52 -3.12
CA ARG A 18 14.21 0.61 -1.98
C ARG A 18 13.52 1.11 -0.71
N ASN A 19 13.47 2.43 -0.52
CA ASN A 19 12.86 3.05 0.65
C ASN A 19 12.22 4.38 0.23
N PRO A 20 11.14 4.33 -0.57
CA PRO A 20 10.48 5.55 -1.03
C PRO A 20 9.90 6.31 0.17
N PRO A 21 10.03 7.65 0.20
CA PRO A 21 9.34 8.45 1.22
C PRO A 21 7.82 8.28 1.07
N PHE A 22 7.10 8.47 2.18
CA PHE A 22 5.65 8.26 2.22
C PHE A 22 4.89 8.99 1.10
N THR A 23 5.18 10.28 0.90
CA THR A 23 4.52 11.12 -0.11
C THR A 23 4.71 10.60 -1.53
N LYS A 24 5.88 10.01 -1.83
CA LYS A 24 6.14 9.37 -3.12
C LYS A 24 5.32 8.09 -3.29
N THR A 25 5.19 7.30 -2.23
CA THR A 25 4.42 6.03 -2.26
C THR A 25 2.93 6.29 -2.51
N VAL A 26 2.32 7.22 -1.77
CA VAL A 26 0.88 7.52 -1.93
C VAL A 26 0.58 8.24 -3.24
N ALA A 27 1.47 9.09 -3.73
CA ALA A 27 1.32 9.74 -5.04
C ALA A 27 1.45 8.75 -6.21
N ASN A 28 2.04 7.57 -5.98
CA ASN A 28 2.21 6.53 -6.99
C ASN A 28 1.05 5.53 -7.06
N PHE A 29 -0.09 5.82 -6.39
CA PHE A 29 -1.28 4.99 -6.51
C PHE A 29 -1.83 5.03 -7.93
N ASN A 30 -2.14 3.86 -8.47
CA ASN A 30 -2.83 3.74 -9.74
C ASN A 30 -4.35 3.60 -9.53
N THR A 31 -5.11 3.56 -10.63
CA THR A 31 -6.57 3.40 -10.60
C THR A 31 -7.01 2.16 -9.81
N LEU A 32 -6.29 1.04 -9.92
CA LEU A 32 -6.61 -0.20 -9.21
C LEU A 32 -6.42 -0.05 -7.69
N ASP A 33 -5.42 0.69 -7.25
CA ASP A 33 -5.18 0.96 -5.82
C ASP A 33 -6.32 1.79 -5.21
N TYR A 34 -6.80 2.79 -5.95
CA TYR A 34 -7.99 3.56 -5.53
C TYR A 34 -9.27 2.71 -5.54
N LEU A 35 -9.46 1.84 -6.53
CA LEU A 35 -10.61 0.91 -6.55
C LEU A 35 -10.59 -0.05 -5.34
N ARG A 36 -9.40 -0.54 -4.95
CA ARG A 36 -9.22 -1.35 -3.74
C ARG A 36 -9.56 -0.55 -2.48
N LEU A 37 -9.06 0.68 -2.37
CA LEU A 37 -9.35 1.55 -1.23
C LEU A 37 -10.87 1.79 -1.08
N LEU A 38 -11.54 2.12 -2.19
CA LEU A 38 -12.98 2.42 -2.19
C LEU A 38 -13.83 1.18 -1.90
N SER A 39 -13.49 0.02 -2.46
CA SER A 39 -14.24 -1.21 -2.21
C SER A 39 -14.11 -1.67 -0.76
N ILE A 40 -12.90 -1.64 -0.19
CA ILE A 40 -12.66 -2.03 1.20
C ILE A 40 -13.41 -1.10 2.16
N THR A 41 -13.30 0.22 1.96
CA THR A 41 -14.00 1.20 2.81
C THR A 41 -15.52 1.09 2.64
N GLY A 42 -16.02 0.94 1.41
CA GLY A 42 -17.44 0.78 1.12
C GLY A 42 -18.07 -0.42 1.82
N VAL A 43 -17.46 -1.61 1.71
CA VAL A 43 -17.97 -2.81 2.42
C VAL A 43 -17.89 -2.63 3.94
N SER A 44 -16.79 -2.07 4.45
CA SER A 44 -16.60 -1.86 5.89
C SER A 44 -17.68 -0.95 6.48
N VAL A 45 -18.02 0.14 5.78
CA VAL A 45 -19.09 1.07 6.20
C VAL A 45 -20.45 0.39 6.15
N THR A 46 -20.76 -0.33 5.07
CA THR A 46 -22.05 -1.03 4.95
C THR A 46 -22.24 -2.08 6.04
N VAL A 47 -21.23 -2.89 6.32
CA VAL A 47 -21.29 -3.90 7.40
C VAL A 47 -21.42 -3.22 8.76
N GLY A 48 -20.62 -2.17 9.03
CA GLY A 48 -20.68 -1.43 10.28
C GLY A 48 -22.02 -0.72 10.51
N TYR A 49 -22.72 -0.32 9.45
CA TYR A 49 -24.06 0.26 9.54
C TYR A 49 -25.15 -0.78 9.86
N LEU A 50 -24.98 -2.03 9.41
CA LEU A 50 -25.98 -3.10 9.55
C LEU A 50 -25.77 -4.03 10.76
N SER A 51 -24.70 -3.83 11.53
CA SER A 51 -24.37 -4.60 12.74
C SER A 51 -24.96 -3.95 13.99
#